data_AF-A0A7S7UKU9-F1
#
_entry.id   AF-A0A7S7UKU9-F1
#
_cell.length_a   1.000
_cell.length_b   1.000
_cell.length_c   1.000
_cell.angle_alpha   90.00
_cell.angle_beta   90.00
_cell.angle_gamma   90.00
#
_symmetry.space_group_name_H-M   'P 1'
#
loop_
_entity.id
_entity.type
_entity.pdbx_description
1 polymer ?
#
loop_
_entity_poly.entity_id
_entity_poly.type
_entity_poly.pdbx_seq_one_letter_code
_entity_poly.pdbx_strand_id
1 'polypeptide(L)'
;MLKQILQNPWRLLFAINAAVIAGVFVHKIQLPPYVPYIHLLVDYHFGFIKRALIGAVVALFADKVPVWWVFALGGVTWLVTLGLYAKLFQRTFGFTAKTLPLFVFIAGSPFFLKNFMHTLGHFDIYGCALAIILLLMPAGSLLFVATAALFSILLVLIHHIHLLMYVPTIVTIVVARHYLAYGLNRSNVAFGIVALAVVSALFFAAQFLGTMPIPEADFTAYLKTRMVDPSRTDLLQFAYIWYQPLAKEISDTWGRLPHNSLGIPVFALLIWLHTPLWRYFASLIGALANETHRRLVIAALIGVSLAYLVMFVMVFDYSRWISNWAVCMFLILHAVKMLPARQETALIPEGDQKTNIFGLIITLIPRVGIVRPF
;
A
#
# COMPACT_ATOMS: atom_id res chain seq x y z
N MET A 1 -32.78 -19.32 12.17
CA MET A 1 -32.01 -18.07 11.95
C MET A 1 -30.50 -18.26 12.10
N LEU A 2 -29.96 -18.59 13.29
CA LEU A 2 -28.51 -18.82 13.51
C LEU A 2 -27.90 -19.90 12.59
N LYS A 3 -28.59 -21.02 12.38
CA LYS A 3 -28.14 -22.10 11.49
C LYS A 3 -28.05 -21.69 10.00
N GLN A 4 -28.91 -20.77 9.56
CA GLN A 4 -28.88 -20.20 8.20
C GLN A 4 -27.78 -19.14 8.03
N ILE A 5 -27.53 -18.33 9.06
CA ILE A 5 -26.43 -17.35 9.07
C ILE A 5 -25.07 -18.06 8.99
N LEU A 6 -24.92 -19.20 9.67
CA LEU A 6 -23.68 -20.01 9.61
C LEU A 6 -23.45 -20.68 8.24
N GLN A 7 -24.51 -20.87 7.44
CA GLN A 7 -24.42 -21.50 6.11
C GLN A 7 -23.98 -20.51 5.03
N ASN A 8 -24.32 -19.22 5.14
CA ASN A 8 -23.87 -18.17 4.23
C ASN A 8 -23.66 -16.84 5.00
N PRO A 9 -22.57 -16.72 5.77
CA PRO A 9 -22.35 -15.59 6.66
C PRO A 9 -21.88 -14.32 5.93
N TRP A 10 -21.56 -14.41 4.65
CA TRP A 10 -20.75 -13.42 3.93
C TRP A 10 -21.36 -12.01 3.90
N ARG A 11 -22.69 -11.89 3.80
CA ARG A 11 -23.38 -10.59 3.88
C ARG A 11 -23.27 -9.96 5.26
N LEU A 12 -23.40 -10.77 6.31
CA LEU A 12 -23.24 -10.32 7.69
C LEU A 12 -21.79 -9.91 7.96
N LEU A 13 -20.82 -10.72 7.52
CA LEU A 13 -19.40 -10.39 7.65
C LEU A 13 -19.05 -9.09 6.92
N PHE A 14 -19.63 -8.86 5.75
CA PHE A 14 -19.48 -7.59 5.04
C PHE A 14 -20.06 -6.40 5.83
N ALA A 15 -21.26 -6.55 6.40
CA ALA A 15 -21.88 -5.50 7.22
C ALA A 15 -21.06 -5.21 8.49
N ILE A 16 -20.54 -6.24 9.17
CA ILE A 16 -19.63 -6.09 10.32
C ILE A 16 -18.38 -5.33 9.88
N ASN A 17 -17.78 -5.70 8.74
CA ASN A 17 -16.61 -5.01 8.24
C ASN A 17 -16.86 -3.53 7.97
N ALA A 18 -18.01 -3.17 7.39
CA ALA A 18 -18.41 -1.78 7.17
C ALA A 18 -18.57 -1.01 8.49
N ALA A 19 -19.25 -1.60 9.49
CA ALA A 19 -19.42 -0.99 10.80
C ALA A 19 -18.07 -0.75 11.50
N VAL A 20 -17.17 -1.73 11.45
CA VAL A 20 -15.84 -1.58 12.06
C VAL A 20 -14.99 -0.56 11.27
N ILE A 21 -15.14 -0.43 9.95
CA ILE A 21 -14.47 0.63 9.18
C ILE A 21 -14.89 2.00 9.71
N ALA A 22 -16.20 2.21 9.88
CA ALA A 22 -16.73 3.47 10.41
C ALA A 22 -16.23 3.74 11.85
N GLY A 23 -16.25 2.73 12.72
CA GLY A 23 -15.75 2.84 14.10
C GLY A 23 -14.26 3.21 14.16
N VAL A 24 -13.42 2.54 13.36
CA VAL A 24 -11.97 2.83 13.32
C VAL A 24 -11.71 4.22 12.72
N PHE A 25 -12.49 4.67 11.74
CA PHE A 25 -12.39 6.03 11.21
C PHE A 25 -12.63 7.09 12.31
N VAL A 26 -13.73 6.94 13.07
CA VAL A 26 -14.06 7.85 14.18
C VAL A 26 -12.97 7.82 15.26
N HIS A 27 -12.46 6.64 15.60
CA HIS A 27 -11.36 6.54 16.55
C HIS A 27 -10.09 7.24 16.02
N LYS A 28 -9.77 7.09 14.73
CA LYS A 28 -8.56 7.64 14.14
C LYS A 28 -8.55 9.17 14.10
N ILE A 29 -9.69 9.80 13.80
CA ILE A 29 -9.79 11.28 13.78
C ILE A 29 -9.67 11.91 15.18
N GLN A 30 -9.82 11.11 16.24
CA GLN A 30 -9.62 11.55 17.63
C GLN A 30 -8.15 11.45 18.08
N LEU A 31 -7.28 10.77 17.31
CA LEU A 31 -5.86 10.61 17.66
C LEU A 31 -5.00 11.75 17.10
N PRO A 32 -3.95 12.18 17.81
CA PRO A 32 -3.06 13.25 17.31
C PRO A 32 -2.29 12.83 16.04
N PRO A 33 -2.24 13.66 14.99
CA PRO A 33 -1.60 13.33 13.72
C PRO A 33 -0.11 13.73 13.68
N TYR A 34 0.71 13.20 14.60
CA TYR A 34 2.12 13.64 14.76
C TYR A 34 2.94 13.57 13.45
N VAL A 35 3.10 12.38 12.87
CA VAL A 35 3.94 12.17 11.67
C VAL A 35 3.30 12.73 10.39
N PRO A 36 1.99 12.54 10.13
CA PRO A 36 1.38 13.08 8.91
C PRO A 36 1.45 14.60 8.77
N TYR A 37 1.31 15.34 9.87
CA TYR A 37 1.22 16.80 9.79
C TYR A 37 2.54 17.44 9.38
N ILE A 38 3.67 16.99 9.93
CA ILE A 38 4.98 17.54 9.54
C ILE A 38 5.22 17.38 8.04
N HIS A 39 4.82 16.26 7.43
CA HIS A 39 4.95 16.08 5.99
C HIS A 39 4.09 17.03 5.13
N LEU A 40 3.03 17.65 5.67
CA LEU A 40 2.29 18.71 4.97
C LEU A 40 2.99 20.06 5.04
N LEU A 41 3.85 20.27 6.06
CA LEU A 41 4.61 21.50 6.26
C LEU A 41 5.90 21.53 5.47
N VAL A 42 6.53 20.37 5.26
CA VAL A 42 7.82 20.27 4.58
C VAL A 42 7.68 20.43 3.07
N ASP A 43 8.39 21.40 2.52
CA ASP A 43 8.49 21.66 1.09
C ASP A 43 9.96 21.83 0.64
N TYR A 44 10.15 22.26 -0.61
CA TYR A 44 11.47 22.43 -1.22
C TYR A 44 12.09 23.82 -0.99
N HIS A 45 11.67 24.55 0.05
CA HIS A 45 12.18 25.90 0.33
C HIS A 45 13.70 25.95 0.47
N PHE A 46 14.31 24.93 1.06
CA PHE A 46 15.78 24.79 1.21
C PHE A 46 16.42 23.94 0.12
N GLY A 47 15.77 23.78 -1.04
CA GLY A 47 16.22 22.94 -2.13
C GLY A 47 15.66 21.52 -2.09
N PHE A 48 16.21 20.64 -2.92
CA PHE A 48 15.71 19.27 -3.07
C PHE A 48 15.98 18.44 -1.81
N ILE A 49 14.92 17.90 -1.23
CA ILE A 49 14.97 17.01 -0.07
C ILE A 49 13.99 15.84 -0.25
N LYS A 50 14.29 14.70 0.37
CA LYS A 50 13.39 13.54 0.34
C LYS A 50 12.08 13.85 1.08
N ARG A 51 10.98 13.22 0.67
CA ARG A 51 9.67 13.22 1.37
C ARG A 51 8.95 14.59 1.43
N ALA A 52 9.24 15.50 0.51
CA ALA A 52 8.70 16.86 0.51
C ALA A 52 7.63 17.13 -0.55
N LEU A 53 7.36 16.19 -1.47
CA LEU A 53 6.45 16.48 -2.58
C LEU A 53 5.03 16.84 -2.13
N ILE A 54 4.48 16.14 -1.13
CA ILE A 54 3.13 16.43 -0.64
C ILE A 54 3.06 17.84 -0.04
N GLY A 55 3.99 18.20 0.85
CA GLY A 55 4.00 19.54 1.44
C GLY A 55 4.33 20.64 0.41
N ALA A 56 5.16 20.35 -0.59
CA ALA A 56 5.41 21.27 -1.71
C ALA A 56 4.14 21.54 -2.54
N VAL A 57 3.30 20.52 -2.79
CA VAL A 57 2.00 20.70 -3.44
C VAL A 57 1.06 21.51 -2.53
N VAL A 58 1.01 21.21 -1.23
CA VAL A 58 0.21 21.97 -0.25
C VAL A 58 0.62 23.44 -0.21
N ALA A 59 1.92 23.73 -0.31
CA ALA A 59 2.46 25.09 -0.32
C ALA A 59 2.00 25.94 -1.52
N LEU A 60 1.54 25.32 -2.61
CA LEU A 60 0.95 26.05 -3.74
C LEU A 60 -0.43 26.64 -3.40
N PHE A 61 -1.09 26.16 -2.34
CA PHE A 61 -2.45 26.54 -1.98
C PHE A 61 -2.55 27.29 -0.64
N ALA A 62 -1.58 27.10 0.26
CA ALA A 62 -1.58 27.79 1.54
C ALA A 62 -0.17 28.00 2.13
N ASP A 63 0.06 29.22 2.59
CA ASP A 63 1.26 29.57 3.37
C ASP A 63 1.20 28.96 4.77
N LYS A 64 0.01 28.86 5.37
CA LYS A 64 -0.19 28.24 6.68
C LYS A 64 -1.13 27.06 6.60
N VAL A 65 -0.69 25.92 7.10
CA VAL A 65 -1.42 24.66 7.06
C VAL A 65 -2.08 24.42 8.41
N PRO A 66 -3.40 24.21 8.50
CA PRO A 66 -4.05 23.80 9.72
C PRO A 66 -3.97 22.28 9.90
N VAL A 67 -3.93 21.81 11.14
CA VAL A 67 -3.79 20.38 11.48
C VAL A 67 -4.89 19.51 10.87
N TRP A 68 -6.11 20.03 10.76
CA TRP A 68 -7.25 19.27 10.23
C TRP A 68 -7.09 18.90 8.75
N TRP A 69 -6.20 19.56 7.99
CA TRP A 69 -5.90 19.18 6.60
C TRP A 69 -5.34 17.77 6.47
N VAL A 70 -4.64 17.26 7.49
CA VAL A 70 -4.22 15.85 7.52
C VAL A 70 -5.42 14.92 7.35
N PHE A 71 -6.48 15.18 8.10
CA PHE A 71 -7.67 14.34 8.10
C PHE A 71 -8.49 14.53 6.82
N ALA A 72 -8.61 15.76 6.33
CA ALA A 72 -9.32 16.04 5.08
C ALA A 72 -8.61 15.39 3.88
N LEU A 73 -7.32 15.66 3.68
CA LEU A 73 -6.56 15.11 2.56
C LEU A 73 -6.44 13.58 2.64
N GLY A 74 -6.15 13.07 3.84
CA GLY A 74 -6.07 11.63 4.09
C GLY A 74 -7.43 10.93 3.87
N GLY A 75 -8.52 11.52 4.38
CA GLY A 75 -9.87 11.01 4.24
C GLY A 75 -10.39 11.02 2.80
N VAL A 76 -10.13 12.10 2.05
CA VAL A 76 -10.47 12.18 0.62
C VAL A 76 -9.68 11.13 -0.18
N THR A 77 -8.36 11.05 0.02
CA THR A 77 -7.52 10.04 -0.64
C THR A 77 -8.02 8.63 -0.32
N TRP A 78 -8.41 8.38 0.92
CA TRP A 78 -8.99 7.11 1.35
C TRP A 78 -10.30 6.77 0.63
N LEU A 79 -11.27 7.70 0.61
CA LEU A 79 -12.56 7.50 -0.08
C LEU A 79 -12.37 7.25 -1.58
N VAL A 80 -11.50 8.02 -2.23
CA VAL A 80 -11.16 7.84 -3.64
C VAL A 80 -10.55 6.46 -3.88
N THR A 81 -9.58 6.06 -3.05
CA THR A 81 -8.93 4.75 -3.19
C THR A 81 -9.92 3.60 -2.97
N LEU A 82 -10.83 3.73 -2.00
CA LEU A 82 -11.88 2.74 -1.75
C LEU A 82 -12.84 2.62 -2.94
N GLY A 83 -13.30 3.74 -3.50
CA GLY A 83 -14.14 3.76 -4.69
C GLY A 83 -13.44 3.17 -5.92
N LEU A 84 -12.17 3.50 -6.12
CA LEU A 84 -11.33 2.92 -7.17
C LEU A 84 -11.16 1.41 -6.99
N TYR A 85 -10.91 0.95 -5.76
CA TYR A 85 -10.78 -0.47 -5.46
C TYR A 85 -12.08 -1.23 -5.71
N ALA A 86 -13.23 -0.69 -5.28
CA ALA A 86 -14.54 -1.28 -5.57
C ALA A 86 -14.79 -1.39 -7.08
N LYS A 87 -14.45 -0.35 -7.86
CA LYS A 87 -14.52 -0.37 -9.32
C LYS A 87 -13.58 -1.41 -9.94
N LEU A 88 -12.37 -1.54 -9.44
CA LEU A 88 -11.42 -2.57 -9.86
C LEU A 88 -11.96 -3.97 -9.58
N PHE A 89 -12.48 -4.22 -8.38
CA PHE A 89 -13.07 -5.50 -8.01
C PHE A 89 -14.27 -5.85 -8.89
N GLN A 90 -15.19 -4.90 -9.10
CA GLN A 90 -16.32 -5.08 -10.02
C GLN A 90 -15.84 -5.45 -11.44
N ARG A 91 -14.77 -4.82 -11.93
CA ARG A 91 -14.24 -5.10 -13.28
C ARG A 91 -13.52 -6.44 -13.38
N THR A 92 -12.82 -6.87 -12.33
CA THR A 92 -11.99 -8.09 -12.36
C THR A 92 -12.78 -9.35 -12.00
N PHE A 93 -13.65 -9.26 -11.00
CA PHE A 93 -14.37 -10.41 -10.42
C PHE A 93 -15.89 -10.23 -10.51
N GLY A 94 -16.37 -8.98 -10.45
CA GLY A 94 -17.80 -8.68 -10.33
C GLY A 94 -18.31 -8.83 -8.90
N PHE A 95 -19.36 -8.09 -8.55
CA PHE A 95 -20.08 -8.20 -7.28
C PHE A 95 -21.26 -9.17 -7.41
N THR A 96 -21.04 -10.42 -7.02
CA THR A 96 -22.07 -11.47 -6.96
C THR A 96 -22.00 -12.19 -5.62
N ALA A 97 -23.00 -13.00 -5.29
CA ALA A 97 -22.94 -13.85 -4.09
C ALA A 97 -21.68 -14.75 -4.09
N LYS A 98 -21.33 -15.29 -5.27
CA LYS A 98 -20.18 -16.21 -5.46
C LYS A 98 -18.82 -15.56 -5.24
N THR A 99 -18.71 -14.25 -5.46
CA THR A 99 -17.47 -13.50 -5.30
C THR A 99 -17.41 -12.74 -3.98
N LEU A 100 -18.50 -12.75 -3.20
CA LEU A 100 -18.55 -12.09 -1.90
C LEU A 100 -17.53 -12.66 -0.89
N PRO A 101 -17.28 -13.98 -0.80
CA PRO A 101 -16.22 -14.50 0.07
C PRO A 101 -14.86 -13.90 -0.27
N LEU A 102 -14.50 -13.87 -1.56
CA LEU A 102 -13.26 -13.27 -2.04
C LEU A 102 -13.15 -11.79 -1.66
N PHE A 103 -14.23 -11.03 -1.86
CA PHE A 103 -14.27 -9.62 -1.48
C PHE A 103 -14.09 -9.42 0.03
N VAL A 104 -14.79 -10.20 0.86
CA VAL A 104 -14.70 -10.12 2.32
C VAL A 104 -13.30 -10.51 2.81
N PHE A 105 -12.67 -11.54 2.25
CA PHE A 105 -11.29 -11.92 2.60
C PHE A 105 -10.26 -10.84 2.24
N ILE A 106 -10.52 -10.01 1.23
CA ILE A 106 -9.62 -8.91 0.87
C ILE A 106 -9.96 -7.64 1.65
N ALA A 107 -11.17 -7.10 1.45
CA ALA A 107 -11.57 -5.81 2.03
C ALA A 107 -11.77 -5.86 3.55
N GLY A 108 -12.13 -7.04 4.08
CA GLY A 108 -12.21 -7.31 5.51
C GLY A 108 -10.88 -7.76 6.15
N SER A 109 -9.81 -7.90 5.34
CA SER A 109 -8.49 -8.27 5.86
C SER A 109 -7.95 -7.20 6.81
N PRO A 110 -7.44 -7.56 8.00
CA PRO A 110 -6.71 -6.64 8.86
C PRO A 110 -5.56 -5.93 8.14
N PHE A 111 -4.94 -6.58 7.16
CA PHE A 111 -3.88 -6.00 6.34
C PHE A 111 -4.38 -4.89 5.41
N PHE A 112 -5.50 -5.14 4.72
CA PHE A 112 -6.12 -4.13 3.85
C PHE A 112 -6.56 -2.92 4.66
N LEU A 113 -7.26 -3.18 5.77
CA LEU A 113 -7.83 -2.14 6.62
C LEU A 113 -6.76 -1.30 7.30
N LYS A 114 -5.62 -1.88 7.69
CA LYS A 114 -4.49 -1.12 8.22
C LYS A 114 -3.95 -0.13 7.20
N ASN A 115 -3.73 -0.57 5.98
CA ASN A 115 -3.19 0.27 4.89
C ASN A 115 -4.16 1.39 4.47
N PHE A 116 -5.46 1.18 4.67
CA PHE A 116 -6.48 2.15 4.30
C PHE A 116 -6.85 3.11 5.45
N MET A 117 -6.97 2.62 6.69
CA MET A 117 -7.57 3.38 7.80
C MET A 117 -6.59 3.79 8.89
N HIS A 118 -5.73 2.89 9.38
CA HIS A 118 -4.82 3.20 10.48
C HIS A 118 -3.68 4.14 10.06
N THR A 119 -3.34 4.12 8.78
CA THR A 119 -2.37 4.96 8.09
C THR A 119 -2.99 6.24 7.53
N LEU A 120 -4.18 6.67 7.96
CA LEU A 120 -4.76 7.93 7.50
C LEU A 120 -3.78 9.09 7.72
N GLY A 121 -3.48 9.83 6.64
CA GLY A 121 -2.44 10.86 6.59
C GLY A 121 -1.01 10.36 6.29
N HIS A 122 -0.77 9.05 6.30
CA HIS A 122 0.46 8.44 5.78
C HIS A 122 0.36 8.21 4.28
N PHE A 123 1.51 8.02 3.66
CA PHE A 123 1.67 8.12 2.22
C PHE A 123 1.67 6.78 1.46
N ASP A 124 1.42 5.68 2.15
CA ASP A 124 1.37 4.35 1.53
C ASP A 124 0.17 4.22 0.59
N ILE A 125 -0.97 4.82 0.99
CA ILE A 125 -2.22 4.74 0.26
C ILE A 125 -2.12 5.28 -1.17
N TYR A 126 -1.23 6.26 -1.42
CA TYR A 126 -0.96 6.74 -2.77
C TYR A 126 -0.39 5.65 -3.66
N GLY A 127 0.48 4.78 -3.13
CA GLY A 127 1.02 3.64 -3.86
C GLY A 127 -0.09 2.67 -4.29
N CYS A 128 -1.02 2.39 -3.37
CA CYS A 128 -2.20 1.59 -3.67
C CYS A 128 -3.10 2.24 -4.74
N ALA A 129 -3.45 3.52 -4.56
CA ALA A 129 -4.31 4.27 -5.47
C ALA A 129 -3.75 4.31 -6.90
N LEU A 130 -2.47 4.64 -7.04
CA LEU A 130 -1.80 4.73 -8.34
C LEU A 130 -1.70 3.35 -9.02
N ALA A 131 -1.43 2.28 -8.26
CA ALA A 131 -1.45 0.92 -8.79
C ALA A 131 -2.86 0.50 -9.25
N ILE A 132 -3.91 0.85 -8.51
CA ILE A 132 -5.30 0.60 -8.92
C ILE A 132 -5.64 1.36 -10.21
N ILE A 133 -5.23 2.63 -10.31
CA ILE A 133 -5.43 3.43 -11.53
C ILE A 133 -4.77 2.73 -12.73
N LEU A 134 -3.54 2.23 -12.60
CA LEU A 134 -2.90 1.45 -13.66
C LEU A 134 -3.69 0.19 -14.03
N LEU A 135 -4.18 -0.58 -13.05
CA LEU A 135 -4.99 -1.78 -13.34
C LEU A 135 -6.29 -1.46 -14.09
N LEU A 136 -6.87 -0.28 -13.84
CA LEU A 136 -8.06 0.23 -14.53
C LEU A 136 -7.75 0.84 -15.90
N MET A 137 -6.51 1.24 -16.16
CA MET A 137 -6.11 1.87 -17.41
C MET A 137 -5.96 0.85 -18.55
N PRO A 138 -6.31 1.21 -19.80
CA PRO A 138 -5.95 0.42 -20.97
C PRO A 138 -4.43 0.31 -21.09
N ALA A 139 -3.93 -0.91 -21.31
CA ALA A 139 -2.49 -1.19 -21.27
C ALA A 139 -1.85 -1.36 -22.65
N GLY A 140 -2.55 -1.07 -23.74
CA GLY A 140 -2.09 -1.34 -25.11
C GLY A 140 -1.07 -0.35 -25.69
N SER A 141 -0.68 0.70 -24.96
CA SER A 141 0.15 1.80 -25.50
C SER A 141 1.35 2.12 -24.62
N LEU A 142 2.35 2.82 -25.17
CA LEU A 142 3.51 3.31 -24.41
C LEU A 142 3.12 4.33 -23.33
N LEU A 143 1.99 5.03 -23.50
CA LEU A 143 1.46 5.94 -22.47
C LEU A 143 1.19 5.22 -21.16
N PHE A 144 0.81 3.93 -21.21
CA PHE A 144 0.64 3.13 -20.00
C PHE A 144 1.96 2.95 -19.24
N VAL A 145 3.04 2.62 -19.96
CA VAL A 145 4.39 2.49 -19.37
C VAL A 145 4.90 3.84 -18.87
N ALA A 146 4.68 4.91 -19.62
CA ALA A 146 5.03 6.28 -19.23
C ALA A 146 4.31 6.70 -17.95
N THR A 147 3.01 6.39 -17.85
CA THR A 147 2.21 6.70 -16.66
C THR A 147 2.66 5.89 -15.45
N ALA A 148 3.02 4.61 -15.63
CA ALA A 148 3.60 3.80 -14.57
C ALA A 148 4.93 4.35 -14.06
N ALA A 149 5.78 4.86 -14.98
CA ALA A 149 7.03 5.52 -14.63
C ALA A 149 6.79 6.83 -13.87
N LEU A 150 5.86 7.67 -14.35
CA LEU A 150 5.45 8.91 -13.68
C LEU A 150 4.91 8.62 -12.27
N PHE A 151 4.04 7.63 -12.12
CA PHE A 151 3.53 7.23 -10.81
C PHE A 151 4.65 6.76 -9.89
N SER A 152 5.61 5.98 -10.40
CA SER A 152 6.77 5.56 -9.62
C SER A 152 7.65 6.74 -9.19
N ILE A 153 7.87 7.72 -10.08
CA ILE A 153 8.57 8.98 -9.79
C ILE A 153 7.87 9.74 -8.66
N LEU A 154 6.55 9.96 -8.78
CA LEU A 154 5.76 10.65 -7.76
C LEU A 154 5.86 9.93 -6.42
N LEU A 155 5.74 8.60 -6.41
CA LEU A 155 5.85 7.81 -5.18
C LEU A 155 7.22 7.93 -4.53
N VAL A 156 8.31 7.91 -5.30
CA VAL A 156 9.67 8.10 -4.77
C VAL A 156 9.84 9.49 -4.15
N LEU A 157 9.28 10.53 -4.78
CA LEU A 157 9.31 11.90 -4.28
C LEU A 157 8.45 12.10 -3.02
N ILE A 158 7.30 11.44 -2.95
CA ILE A 158 6.45 11.40 -1.75
C ILE A 158 7.19 10.67 -0.62
N HIS A 159 7.76 9.51 -0.91
CA HIS A 159 8.53 8.71 0.03
C HIS A 159 9.37 7.66 -0.72
N HIS A 160 10.69 7.84 -0.71
CA HIS A 160 11.64 7.00 -1.48
C HIS A 160 11.55 5.49 -1.20
N ILE A 161 11.08 5.06 -0.01
CA ILE A 161 10.82 3.65 0.32
C ILE A 161 9.82 2.97 -0.64
N HIS A 162 8.99 3.75 -1.34
CA HIS A 162 8.11 3.21 -2.38
C HIS A 162 8.87 2.44 -3.46
N LEU A 163 10.17 2.71 -3.66
CA LEU A 163 11.02 1.90 -4.54
C LEU A 163 11.01 0.41 -4.15
N LEU A 164 10.96 0.11 -2.85
CA LEU A 164 10.91 -1.26 -2.33
C LEU A 164 9.47 -1.73 -2.06
N MET A 165 8.51 -0.80 -1.94
CA MET A 165 7.13 -1.10 -1.55
C MET A 165 6.19 -1.29 -2.76
N TYR A 166 5.78 -0.20 -3.41
CA TYR A 166 4.78 -0.24 -4.50
C TYR A 166 5.39 -0.24 -5.90
N VAL A 167 6.59 0.31 -6.10
CA VAL A 167 7.24 0.30 -7.42
C VAL A 167 7.43 -1.12 -7.96
N PRO A 168 7.85 -2.14 -7.18
CA PRO A 168 7.96 -3.51 -7.69
C PRO A 168 6.60 -4.09 -8.12
N THR A 169 5.53 -3.69 -7.44
CA THR A 169 4.15 -4.06 -7.79
C THR A 169 3.69 -3.35 -9.06
N ILE A 170 4.00 -2.07 -9.23
CA ILE A 170 3.75 -1.30 -10.45
C ILE A 170 4.49 -1.94 -11.64
N VAL A 171 5.76 -2.30 -11.47
CA VAL A 171 6.54 -3.02 -12.49
C VAL A 171 5.86 -4.35 -12.83
N THR A 172 5.41 -5.11 -11.83
CA THR A 172 4.67 -6.36 -12.03
C THR A 172 3.38 -6.14 -12.84
N ILE A 173 2.62 -5.09 -12.52
CA ILE A 173 1.42 -4.71 -13.27
C ILE A 173 1.78 -4.37 -14.72
N VAL A 174 2.86 -3.62 -14.96
CA VAL A 174 3.32 -3.28 -16.31
C VAL A 174 3.71 -4.54 -17.09
N VAL A 175 4.49 -5.43 -16.49
CA VAL A 175 4.87 -6.71 -17.11
C VAL A 175 3.64 -7.53 -17.46
N ALA A 176 2.74 -7.75 -16.52
CA ALA A 176 1.55 -8.56 -16.76
C ALA A 176 0.60 -7.93 -17.80
N ARG A 177 0.34 -6.63 -17.70
CA ARG A 177 -0.70 -5.96 -18.49
C ARG A 177 -0.24 -5.44 -19.84
N HIS A 178 1.02 -5.04 -19.97
CA HIS A 178 1.56 -4.52 -21.22
C HIS A 178 2.38 -5.58 -21.93
N TYR A 179 3.49 -6.01 -21.33
CA TYR A 179 4.47 -6.84 -22.03
C TYR A 179 3.99 -8.28 -22.28
N LEU A 180 3.31 -8.91 -21.31
CA LEU A 180 2.77 -10.26 -21.49
C LEU A 180 1.50 -10.30 -22.36
N ALA A 181 0.69 -9.25 -22.33
CA ALA A 181 -0.57 -9.21 -23.07
C ALA A 181 -0.40 -8.73 -24.52
N TYR A 182 0.50 -7.77 -24.77
CA TYR A 182 0.69 -7.14 -26.09
C TYR A 182 2.04 -7.45 -26.74
N GLY A 183 2.91 -8.21 -26.06
CA GLY A 183 4.19 -8.66 -26.58
C GLY A 183 5.34 -7.67 -26.42
N LEU A 184 6.52 -8.13 -26.87
CA LEU A 184 7.78 -7.39 -26.79
C LEU A 184 8.20 -6.95 -28.19
N ASN A 185 8.53 -5.67 -28.34
CA ASN A 185 9.21 -5.14 -29.50
C ASN A 185 10.38 -4.25 -29.05
N ARG A 186 11.31 -3.93 -29.96
CA ARG A 186 12.53 -3.18 -29.59
C ARG A 186 12.20 -1.81 -28.98
N SER A 187 11.18 -1.14 -29.51
CA SER A 187 10.78 0.21 -29.06
C SER A 187 10.19 0.19 -27.66
N ASN A 188 9.23 -0.70 -27.37
CA ASN A 188 8.59 -0.76 -26.06
C ASN A 188 9.55 -1.25 -24.96
N VAL A 189 10.44 -2.19 -25.27
CA VAL A 189 11.48 -2.65 -24.35
C VAL A 189 12.48 -1.52 -24.05
N ALA A 190 12.98 -0.83 -25.09
CA ALA A 190 13.89 0.30 -24.90
C ALA A 190 13.25 1.40 -24.06
N PHE A 191 11.98 1.75 -24.34
CA PHE A 191 11.23 2.72 -23.57
C PHE A 191 11.09 2.30 -22.10
N GLY A 192 10.77 1.03 -21.84
CA GLY A 192 10.68 0.48 -20.49
C GLY A 192 12.00 0.55 -19.72
N ILE A 193 13.12 0.24 -20.38
CA ILE A 193 14.46 0.31 -19.78
C ILE A 193 14.80 1.76 -19.41
N VAL A 194 14.57 2.71 -20.33
CA VAL A 194 14.81 4.14 -20.07
C VAL A 194 13.94 4.63 -18.92
N ALA A 195 12.65 4.27 -18.91
CA ALA A 195 11.75 4.60 -17.82
C ALA A 195 12.23 4.08 -16.46
N LEU A 196 12.68 2.82 -16.40
CA LEU A 196 13.24 2.22 -15.20
C LEU A 196 14.53 2.92 -14.75
N ALA A 197 15.41 3.27 -15.69
CA ALA A 197 16.65 3.98 -15.41
C ALA A 197 16.35 5.37 -14.79
N VAL A 198 15.37 6.10 -15.31
CA VAL A 198 14.97 7.42 -14.78
C VAL A 198 14.43 7.29 -13.35
N VAL A 199 13.52 6.35 -13.09
CA VAL A 199 12.98 6.09 -11.74
C VAL A 199 14.12 5.73 -10.77
N SER A 200 15.05 4.89 -11.22
CA SER A 200 16.19 4.45 -10.40
C SER A 200 17.14 5.61 -10.08
N ALA A 201 17.51 6.40 -11.09
CA ALA A 201 18.36 7.58 -10.91
C ALA A 201 17.74 8.58 -9.92
N LEU A 202 16.43 8.82 -10.02
CA LEU A 202 15.71 9.67 -9.08
C LEU A 202 15.73 9.13 -7.65
N PHE A 203 15.56 7.81 -7.47
CA PHE A 203 15.68 7.20 -6.16
C PHE A 203 17.08 7.42 -5.56
N PHE A 204 18.14 7.19 -6.34
CA PHE A 204 19.51 7.43 -5.88
C PHE A 204 19.71 8.91 -5.50
N ALA A 205 19.19 9.85 -6.31
CA ALA A 205 19.21 11.26 -5.96
C ALA A 205 18.45 11.55 -4.64
N ALA A 206 17.24 11.01 -4.48
CA ALA A 206 16.45 11.19 -3.25
C ALA A 206 17.13 10.60 -2.02
N GLN A 207 17.78 9.44 -2.15
CA GLN A 207 18.42 8.73 -1.05
C GLN A 207 19.71 9.40 -0.59
N PHE A 208 20.56 9.82 -1.54
CA PHE A 208 21.92 10.27 -1.25
C PHE A 208 22.10 11.80 -1.32
N LEU A 209 21.24 12.51 -2.06
CA LEU A 209 21.30 13.96 -2.19
C LEU A 209 20.11 14.66 -1.49
N GLY A 210 19.08 13.92 -1.09
CA GLY A 210 17.85 14.47 -0.52
C GLY A 210 17.88 14.70 1.01
N THR A 211 19.05 14.93 1.61
CA THR A 211 19.17 15.25 3.04
C THR A 211 18.98 16.74 3.30
N MET A 212 18.41 17.11 4.45
CA MET A 212 18.21 18.51 4.79
C MET A 212 19.55 19.24 4.97
N PRO A 213 19.81 20.37 4.26
CA PRO A 213 21.13 21.01 4.25
C PRO A 213 21.37 21.99 5.42
N ILE A 214 20.32 22.38 6.15
CA ILE A 214 20.39 23.34 7.27
C ILE A 214 20.27 22.64 8.62
N PRO A 215 20.71 23.25 9.75
CA PRO A 215 20.49 22.70 11.09
C PRO A 215 19.02 22.42 11.43
N GLU A 216 18.75 21.39 12.24
CA GLU A 216 17.39 20.97 12.61
C GLU A 216 16.59 22.07 13.34
N ALA A 217 17.27 22.92 14.11
CA ALA A 217 16.65 24.04 14.79
C ALA A 217 16.08 25.07 13.80
N ASP A 218 16.85 25.42 12.77
CA ASP A 218 16.44 26.37 11.72
C ASP A 218 15.31 25.79 10.87
N PHE A 219 15.39 24.51 10.56
CA PHE A 219 14.32 23.80 9.87
C PHE A 219 13.03 23.79 10.68
N THR A 220 13.10 23.46 11.97
CA THR A 220 11.94 23.47 12.87
C THR A 220 11.36 24.89 13.03
N ALA A 221 12.22 25.92 13.08
CA ALA A 221 11.78 27.31 13.09
C ALA A 221 11.01 27.69 11.81
N TYR A 222 11.51 27.28 10.65
CA TYR A 222 10.79 27.45 9.37
C TYR A 222 9.42 26.75 9.39
N LEU A 223 9.37 25.48 9.81
CA LEU A 223 8.12 24.71 9.86
C LEU A 223 7.06 25.37 10.77
N LYS A 224 7.48 26.00 11.88
CA LYS A 224 6.56 26.76 12.74
C LYS A 224 5.90 27.93 12.01
N THR A 225 6.59 28.59 11.08
CA THR A 225 6.01 29.70 10.31
C THR A 225 4.88 29.22 9.38
N ARG A 226 4.95 27.95 8.97
CA ARG A 226 3.95 27.26 8.14
C ARG A 226 2.77 26.70 8.95
N MET A 227 2.82 26.71 10.28
CA MET A 227 1.72 26.21 11.12
C MET A 227 0.68 27.30 11.35
N VAL A 228 -0.61 26.94 11.27
CA VAL A 228 -1.69 27.83 11.75
C VAL A 228 -1.62 28.03 13.26
N ASP A 229 -1.24 26.99 14.02
CA ASP A 229 -1.02 27.04 15.47
C ASP A 229 0.44 26.68 15.81
N PRO A 230 1.35 27.66 15.91
CA PRO A 230 2.77 27.42 16.21
C PRO A 230 3.05 26.95 17.64
N SER A 231 2.07 26.99 18.55
CA SER A 231 2.24 26.54 19.95
C SER A 231 2.36 25.02 20.07
N ARG A 232 1.87 24.28 19.06
CA ARG A 232 1.85 22.81 18.98
C ARG A 232 3.18 22.22 18.52
N THR A 233 4.24 22.50 19.27
CA THR A 233 5.60 22.00 19.02
C THR A 233 5.71 20.47 19.09
N ASP A 234 4.81 19.82 19.83
CA ASP A 234 4.69 18.37 19.92
C ASP A 234 4.49 17.71 18.54
N LEU A 235 3.88 18.41 17.58
CA LEU A 235 3.67 17.92 16.22
C LEU A 235 4.96 17.95 15.36
N LEU A 236 6.02 18.62 15.81
CA LEU A 236 7.30 18.73 15.10
C LEU A 236 8.38 17.78 15.64
N GLN A 237 8.07 16.96 16.65
CA GLN A 237 9.03 16.04 17.30
C GLN A 237 9.69 15.01 16.35
N PHE A 238 9.16 14.87 15.12
CA PHE A 238 9.67 13.96 14.08
C PHE A 238 10.51 14.67 12.99
N ALA A 239 10.91 15.93 13.19
CA ALA A 239 11.74 16.68 12.24
C ALA A 239 13.08 15.98 11.92
N TYR A 240 13.64 15.24 12.87
CA TYR A 240 14.86 14.44 12.71
C TYR A 240 14.82 13.45 11.52
N ILE A 241 13.65 13.04 11.02
CA ILE A 241 13.51 12.07 9.91
C ILE A 241 14.20 12.56 8.61
N TRP A 242 14.30 13.88 8.42
CA TRP A 242 14.99 14.47 7.26
C TRP A 242 16.51 14.50 7.38
N TYR A 243 17.03 14.21 8.58
CA TYR A 243 18.46 14.16 8.90
C TYR A 243 18.99 12.73 9.10
N GLN A 244 18.09 11.77 9.35
CA GLN A 244 18.50 10.43 9.73
C GLN A 244 19.22 9.70 8.57
N PRO A 245 20.46 9.23 8.79
CA PRO A 245 21.17 8.41 7.81
C PRO A 245 20.68 6.97 7.86
N LEU A 246 20.81 6.25 6.74
CA LEU A 246 20.39 4.85 6.61
C LEU A 246 21.02 3.95 7.68
N ALA A 247 22.30 4.16 8.02
CA ALA A 247 22.97 3.38 9.06
C ALA A 247 22.29 3.47 10.43
N LYS A 248 21.77 4.67 10.78
CA LYS A 248 21.01 4.87 12.01
C LYS A 248 19.64 4.21 11.93
N GLU A 249 18.93 4.30 10.80
CA GLU A 249 17.65 3.60 10.59
C GLU A 249 17.80 2.08 10.77
N ILE A 250 18.88 1.50 10.22
CA ILE A 250 19.20 0.08 10.39
C ILE A 250 19.49 -0.22 11.87
N SER A 251 20.38 0.53 12.52
CA SER A 251 20.72 0.32 13.93
C SER A 251 19.49 0.39 14.85
N ASP A 252 18.65 1.41 14.69
CA ASP A 252 17.40 1.57 15.44
C ASP A 252 16.44 0.39 15.18
N THR A 253 16.43 -0.13 13.95
CA THR A 253 15.59 -1.28 13.58
C THR A 253 16.01 -2.55 14.28
N TRP A 254 17.31 -2.85 14.28
CA TRP A 254 17.83 -4.03 14.97
C TRP A 254 17.70 -3.90 16.49
N GLY A 255 17.83 -2.69 17.04
CA GLY A 255 17.57 -2.43 18.46
C GLY A 255 16.12 -2.69 18.89
N ARG A 256 15.15 -2.51 17.97
CA ARG A 256 13.72 -2.77 18.22
C ARG A 256 13.27 -4.18 17.85
N LEU A 257 14.10 -4.95 17.13
CA LEU A 257 13.76 -6.29 16.64
C LEU A 257 13.29 -7.25 17.75
N PRO A 258 13.94 -7.35 18.93
CA PRO A 258 13.48 -8.26 19.98
C PRO A 258 12.07 -7.94 20.49
N HIS A 259 11.71 -6.67 20.50
CA HIS A 259 10.38 -6.24 20.92
C HIS A 259 9.33 -6.56 19.85
N ASN A 260 9.66 -6.30 18.59
CA ASN A 260 8.74 -6.48 17.47
C ASN A 260 8.58 -7.94 17.04
N SER A 261 9.54 -8.82 17.37
CA SER A 261 9.48 -10.25 17.03
C SER A 261 8.29 -10.96 17.70
N LEU A 262 7.77 -10.43 18.81
CA LEU A 262 6.52 -10.87 19.44
C LEU A 262 5.31 -10.81 18.49
N GLY A 263 5.36 -9.96 17.46
CA GLY A 263 4.32 -9.88 16.44
C GLY A 263 4.38 -11.00 15.39
N ILE A 264 5.51 -11.70 15.24
CA ILE A 264 5.71 -12.72 14.19
C ILE A 264 4.66 -13.83 14.26
N PRO A 265 4.35 -14.45 15.43
CA PRO A 265 3.33 -15.48 15.51
C PRO A 265 1.94 -14.97 15.10
N VAL A 266 1.60 -13.71 15.45
CA VAL A 266 0.31 -13.11 15.08
C VAL A 266 0.23 -12.89 13.58
N PHE A 267 1.29 -12.36 12.97
CA PHE A 267 1.36 -12.19 11.52
C PHE A 267 1.30 -13.50 10.76
N ALA A 268 2.00 -14.53 11.23
CA ALA A 268 1.95 -15.87 10.65
C ALA A 268 0.54 -16.46 10.76
N LEU A 269 -0.12 -16.33 11.91
CA LEU A 269 -1.50 -16.75 12.10
C LEU A 269 -2.46 -16.00 11.16
N LEU A 270 -2.31 -14.68 11.03
CA LEU A 270 -3.13 -13.88 10.13
C LEU A 270 -2.93 -14.32 8.68
N ILE A 271 -1.70 -14.50 8.20
CA ILE A 271 -1.43 -15.02 6.85
C ILE A 271 -2.05 -16.40 6.67
N TRP A 272 -1.93 -17.28 7.66
CA TRP A 272 -2.50 -18.61 7.64
C TRP A 272 -4.04 -18.59 7.58
N LEU A 273 -4.71 -17.69 8.30
CA LEU A 273 -6.17 -17.52 8.23
C LEU A 273 -6.63 -17.09 6.82
N HIS A 274 -5.76 -16.42 6.03
CA HIS A 274 -6.02 -16.11 4.63
C HIS A 274 -5.80 -17.30 3.67
N THR A 275 -5.72 -18.54 4.17
CA THR A 275 -5.60 -19.76 3.34
C THR A 275 -6.56 -19.87 2.17
N PRO A 276 -7.85 -19.56 2.30
CA PRO A 276 -8.75 -19.56 1.16
C PRO A 276 -8.32 -18.60 0.05
N LEU A 277 -7.78 -17.43 0.42
CA LEU A 277 -7.34 -16.40 -0.51
C LEU A 277 -6.04 -16.77 -1.23
N TRP A 278 -5.01 -17.21 -0.50
CA TRP A 278 -3.73 -17.56 -1.17
C TRP A 278 -3.82 -18.87 -1.95
N ARG A 279 -4.71 -19.81 -1.57
CA ARG A 279 -5.06 -20.97 -2.43
C ARG A 279 -5.74 -20.53 -3.72
N TYR A 280 -6.73 -19.64 -3.63
CA TYR A 280 -7.38 -19.09 -4.83
C TYR A 280 -6.35 -18.41 -5.74
N PHE A 281 -5.44 -17.62 -5.16
CA PHE A 281 -4.38 -16.97 -5.92
C PHE A 281 -3.42 -17.98 -6.59
N ALA A 282 -2.99 -19.01 -5.87
CA ALA A 282 -2.18 -20.09 -6.44
C ALA A 282 -2.89 -20.82 -7.58
N SER A 283 -4.21 -21.06 -7.45
CA SER A 283 -5.02 -21.67 -8.51
C SER A 283 -5.16 -20.76 -9.74
N LEU A 284 -5.27 -19.44 -9.57
CA LEU A 284 -5.24 -18.48 -10.69
C LEU A 284 -3.93 -18.58 -11.47
N ILE A 285 -2.81 -18.62 -10.75
CA ILE A 285 -1.46 -18.75 -11.33
C ILE A 285 -1.33 -20.10 -12.06
N GLY A 286 -1.80 -21.19 -11.47
CA GLY A 286 -1.79 -22.52 -12.07
C GLY A 286 -2.68 -22.63 -13.33
N ALA A 287 -3.78 -21.87 -13.37
CA ALA A 287 -4.71 -21.85 -14.49
C ALA A 287 -4.24 -20.98 -15.68
N LEU A 288 -3.12 -20.25 -15.57
CA LEU A 288 -2.61 -19.41 -16.67
C LEU A 288 -2.32 -20.23 -17.93
N ALA A 289 -2.66 -19.67 -19.10
CA ALA A 289 -2.56 -20.41 -20.36
C ALA A 289 -1.13 -20.65 -20.84
N ASN A 290 -0.21 -19.77 -20.47
CA ASN A 290 1.19 -19.81 -20.89
C ASN A 290 2.12 -20.10 -19.70
N GLU A 291 3.01 -21.08 -19.87
CA GLU A 291 4.01 -21.46 -18.88
C GLU A 291 4.93 -20.29 -18.49
N THR A 292 5.32 -19.50 -19.47
CA THR A 292 6.19 -18.33 -19.29
C THR A 292 5.49 -17.27 -18.45
N HIS A 293 4.18 -17.04 -18.66
CA HIS A 293 3.41 -16.12 -17.82
C HIS A 293 3.40 -16.59 -16.38
N ARG A 294 3.22 -17.90 -16.15
CA ARG A 294 3.26 -18.48 -14.80
C ARG A 294 4.60 -18.27 -14.11
N ARG A 295 5.71 -18.58 -14.78
CA ARG A 295 7.06 -18.40 -14.23
C ARG A 295 7.37 -16.93 -13.92
N LEU A 296 6.99 -16.01 -14.81
CA LEU A 296 7.20 -14.59 -14.61
C LEU A 296 6.37 -14.02 -13.47
N VAL A 297 5.12 -14.47 -13.31
CA VAL A 297 4.29 -14.10 -12.16
C VAL A 297 4.91 -14.61 -10.85
N ILE A 298 5.39 -15.86 -10.81
CA ILE A 298 6.07 -16.40 -9.63
C ILE A 298 7.35 -15.60 -9.32
N ALA A 299 8.17 -15.32 -10.34
CA ALA A 299 9.37 -14.50 -10.18
C ALA A 299 9.03 -13.10 -9.65
N ALA A 300 7.96 -12.49 -10.13
CA ALA A 300 7.48 -11.19 -9.66
C ALA A 300 7.03 -11.25 -8.19
N LEU A 301 6.29 -12.28 -7.79
CA LEU A 301 5.88 -12.48 -6.38
C LEU A 301 7.09 -12.64 -5.44
N ILE A 302 8.10 -13.38 -5.88
CA ILE A 302 9.38 -13.52 -5.17
C ILE A 302 10.07 -12.15 -5.08
N GLY A 303 10.22 -11.44 -6.20
CA GLY A 303 10.88 -10.12 -6.24
C GLY A 303 10.21 -9.07 -5.35
N VAL A 304 8.88 -8.98 -5.40
CA VAL A 304 8.11 -8.08 -4.52
C VAL A 304 8.32 -8.49 -3.05
N SER A 305 8.23 -9.79 -2.73
CA SER A 305 8.41 -10.26 -1.35
C SER A 305 9.84 -10.04 -0.83
N LEU A 306 10.86 -10.19 -1.67
CA LEU A 306 12.25 -9.86 -1.34
C LEU A 306 12.45 -8.36 -1.08
N ALA A 307 11.80 -7.49 -1.85
CA ALA A 307 11.87 -6.05 -1.60
C ALA A 307 11.28 -5.67 -0.22
N TYR A 308 10.18 -6.31 0.18
CA TYR A 308 9.65 -6.16 1.54
C TYR A 308 10.57 -6.77 2.59
N LEU A 309 11.22 -7.92 2.33
CA LEU A 309 12.22 -8.49 3.25
C LEU A 309 13.37 -7.51 3.50
N VAL A 310 13.86 -6.85 2.46
CA VAL A 310 14.87 -5.80 2.57
C VAL A 310 14.35 -4.64 3.43
N MET A 311 13.09 -4.23 3.27
CA MET A 311 12.46 -3.22 4.16
C MET A 311 12.38 -3.69 5.61
N PHE A 312 12.03 -4.95 5.89
CA PHE A 312 11.99 -5.50 7.25
C PHE A 312 13.37 -5.48 7.93
N VAL A 313 14.44 -5.67 7.17
CA VAL A 313 15.82 -5.62 7.71
C VAL A 313 16.28 -4.19 7.98
N MET A 314 15.75 -3.20 7.25
CA MET A 314 16.23 -1.80 7.33
C MET A 314 15.34 -0.87 8.15
N VAL A 315 14.04 -1.16 8.31
CA VAL A 315 13.08 -0.23 8.93
C VAL A 315 12.08 -0.95 9.86
N PHE A 316 11.98 -0.51 11.11
CA PHE A 316 11.28 -1.16 12.23
C PHE A 316 9.73 -1.26 12.17
N ASP A 317 9.06 -0.70 11.17
CA ASP A 317 7.58 -0.64 11.10
C ASP A 317 6.97 -1.90 10.45
N TYR A 318 7.20 -3.05 11.07
CA TYR A 318 6.85 -4.36 10.50
C TYR A 318 5.38 -4.55 10.21
N SER A 319 4.53 -4.00 11.07
CA SER A 319 3.09 -4.12 10.91
C SER A 319 2.58 -3.30 9.72
N ARG A 320 3.20 -2.15 9.44
CA ARG A 320 2.95 -1.38 8.21
C ARG A 320 3.47 -2.12 6.98
N TRP A 321 4.67 -2.69 7.04
CA TRP A 321 5.27 -3.39 5.90
C TRP A 321 4.54 -4.67 5.52
N ILE A 322 4.13 -5.49 6.48
CA ILE A 322 3.37 -6.70 6.17
C ILE A 322 1.99 -6.39 5.58
N SER A 323 1.36 -5.31 6.06
CA SER A 323 0.06 -4.87 5.56
C SER A 323 0.15 -4.36 4.13
N ASN A 324 1.18 -3.57 3.83
CA ASN A 324 1.49 -3.11 2.48
C ASN A 324 1.84 -4.28 1.55
N TRP A 325 2.64 -5.25 2.03
CA TRP A 325 2.97 -6.47 1.27
C TRP A 325 1.69 -7.23 0.87
N ALA A 326 0.78 -7.47 1.81
CA ALA A 326 -0.48 -8.16 1.52
C ALA A 326 -1.34 -7.39 0.51
N VAL A 327 -1.43 -6.06 0.63
CA VAL A 327 -2.13 -5.23 -0.37
C VAL A 327 -1.47 -5.32 -1.75
N CYS A 328 -0.15 -5.33 -1.83
CA CYS A 328 0.56 -5.58 -3.08
C CYS A 328 0.22 -6.96 -3.67
N MET A 329 0.15 -8.00 -2.83
CA MET A 329 -0.30 -9.34 -3.28
C MET A 329 -1.73 -9.30 -3.83
N PHE A 330 -2.64 -8.55 -3.20
CA PHE A 330 -4.02 -8.40 -3.70
C PHE A 330 -4.06 -7.68 -5.05
N LEU A 331 -3.25 -6.64 -5.24
CA LEU A 331 -3.16 -5.93 -6.53
C LEU A 331 -2.57 -6.82 -7.63
N ILE A 332 -1.56 -7.64 -7.32
CA ILE A 332 -1.00 -8.61 -8.27
C ILE A 332 -2.04 -9.69 -8.60
N LEU A 333 -2.84 -10.12 -7.62
CA LEU A 333 -3.95 -11.06 -7.85
C LEU A 333 -4.92 -10.51 -8.92
N HIS A 334 -5.26 -9.22 -8.89
CA HIS A 334 -6.03 -8.59 -9.98
C HIS A 334 -5.30 -8.66 -11.32
N ALA A 335 -4.01 -8.30 -11.37
CA ALA A 335 -3.20 -8.34 -12.59
C ALA A 335 -3.15 -9.75 -13.20
N VAL A 336 -2.98 -10.78 -12.37
CA VAL A 336 -2.93 -12.19 -12.78
C VAL A 336 -4.27 -12.66 -13.30
N LYS A 337 -5.39 -12.29 -12.65
CA LYS A 337 -6.73 -12.64 -13.13
C LYS A 337 -7.04 -12.06 -14.51
N MET A 338 -6.37 -10.97 -14.89
CA MET A 338 -6.54 -10.31 -16.20
C MET A 338 -5.69 -10.95 -17.32
N LEU A 339 -4.80 -11.91 -17.00
CA LEU A 339 -4.05 -12.67 -17.99
C LEU A 339 -4.90 -13.81 -18.58
N PRO A 340 -4.57 -14.28 -19.80
CA PRO A 340 -5.26 -15.43 -20.40
C PRO A 340 -5.10 -16.70 -19.55
N ALA A 341 -6.22 -17.36 -19.27
CA ALA A 341 -6.29 -18.62 -18.53
C ALA A 341 -6.71 -19.78 -19.45
N ARG A 342 -6.16 -20.97 -19.19
CA ARG A 342 -6.55 -22.24 -19.85
C ARG A 342 -7.96 -22.68 -19.45
N GLN A 343 -8.33 -22.40 -18.22
CA GLN A 343 -9.59 -22.81 -17.62
C GLN A 343 -10.06 -21.79 -16.59
N GLU A 344 -11.35 -21.78 -16.32
CA GLU A 344 -11.89 -20.96 -15.24
C GLU A 344 -11.44 -21.50 -13.87
N THR A 345 -10.98 -20.62 -12.99
CA THR A 345 -10.55 -20.99 -11.64
C THR A 345 -11.76 -21.03 -10.70
N ALA A 346 -11.92 -22.15 -9.98
CA ALA A 346 -12.94 -22.29 -8.96
C ALA A 346 -12.84 -21.17 -7.91
N LEU A 347 -13.98 -20.54 -7.61
CA LEU A 347 -14.07 -19.49 -6.59
C LEU A 347 -13.97 -20.08 -5.18
N ILE A 348 -13.75 -19.21 -4.20
CA ILE A 348 -13.80 -19.57 -2.79
C ILE A 348 -15.23 -20.07 -2.46
N PRO A 349 -15.41 -21.33 -1.99
CA PRO A 349 -16.73 -21.89 -1.76
C PRO A 349 -17.52 -21.13 -0.69
N GLU A 350 -18.78 -20.75 -1.00
CA GLU A 350 -19.63 -20.03 -0.04
C GLU A 350 -20.07 -20.88 1.16
N GLY A 351 -20.21 -22.20 0.98
CA GLY A 351 -20.76 -23.12 1.97
C GLY A 351 -19.72 -23.98 2.70
N ASP A 352 -18.42 -23.75 2.48
CA ASP A 352 -17.39 -24.50 3.19
C ASP A 352 -17.24 -24.00 4.64
N GLN A 353 -17.49 -24.89 5.60
CA GLN A 353 -17.48 -24.55 7.02
C GLN A 353 -16.13 -23.98 7.48
N LYS A 354 -15.01 -24.52 6.99
CA LYS A 354 -13.66 -24.05 7.36
C LYS A 354 -13.42 -22.63 6.85
N THR A 355 -13.79 -22.37 5.60
CA THR A 355 -13.72 -21.05 4.97
C THR A 355 -14.59 -20.02 5.72
N ASN A 356 -15.81 -20.41 6.11
CA ASN A 356 -16.70 -19.55 6.90
C ASN A 356 -16.11 -19.20 8.27
N ILE A 357 -15.50 -20.17 8.96
CA ILE A 357 -14.81 -19.94 10.24
C ILE A 357 -13.64 -18.97 10.07
N PHE A 358 -12.81 -19.16 9.04
CA PHE A 358 -11.69 -18.25 8.76
C PHE A 358 -12.17 -16.83 8.45
N GLY A 359 -13.21 -16.68 7.64
CA GLY A 359 -13.81 -15.37 7.34
C GLY A 359 -14.36 -14.68 8.59
N LEU A 360 -15.01 -15.44 9.49
CA LEU A 360 -15.48 -14.94 10.78
C LEU A 360 -14.32 -14.45 11.65
N ILE A 361 -13.29 -15.27 11.84
CA ILE A 361 -12.13 -14.94 12.66
C ILE A 361 -11.45 -13.67 12.14
N ILE A 362 -11.18 -13.59 10.83
CA ILE A 362 -10.52 -12.44 10.21
C ILE A 362 -11.36 -11.16 10.37
N THR A 363 -12.68 -11.28 10.29
CA THR A 363 -13.60 -10.14 10.47
C THR A 363 -13.67 -9.66 11.92
N LEU A 364 -13.52 -10.57 12.89
CA LEU A 364 -13.65 -10.28 14.32
C LEU A 364 -12.34 -9.90 15.00
N ILE A 365 -11.18 -10.34 14.50
CA ILE A 365 -9.88 -10.00 15.10
C ILE A 365 -9.73 -8.46 15.12
N PRO A 366 -9.41 -7.87 16.29
CA PRO A 366 -9.19 -6.44 16.40
C PRO A 366 -8.10 -6.04 15.41
N ARG A 367 -8.48 -5.13 14.51
CA ARG A 367 -7.68 -4.76 13.35
C ARG A 367 -6.33 -4.25 13.85
N VAL A 368 -5.28 -4.94 13.45
CA VAL A 368 -3.90 -4.84 13.95
C VAL A 368 -3.52 -3.38 14.21
N GLY A 369 -3.24 -3.05 15.47
CA GLY A 369 -2.81 -1.72 15.87
C GLY A 369 -1.53 -1.25 15.17
N ILE A 370 -1.22 0.03 15.31
CA ILE A 370 -0.14 0.70 14.58
C ILE A 370 1.23 0.03 14.88
N VAL A 371 1.46 -0.43 16.12
CA VAL A 371 2.72 -1.06 16.56
C VAL A 371 2.55 -2.50 17.07
N ARG A 372 1.36 -2.87 17.58
CA ARG A 372 1.03 -4.23 18.01
C ARG A 372 -0.41 -4.59 17.61
N PRO A 373 -0.70 -5.86 17.27
CA PRO A 373 -2.08 -6.36 17.30
C PRO A 373 -2.59 -6.25 18.74
N PHE A 374 -3.80 -5.70 18.90
CA PHE A 374 -4.55 -5.79 20.15
C PHE A 374 -5.43 -7.03 20.11
#